data_AF-A0A316IEX6-F1
#
_entry.id   AF-A0A316IEX6-F1
#
_cell.length_a   1.000
_cell.length_b   1.000
_cell.length_c   1.000
_cell.angle_alpha   90.00
_cell.angle_beta   90.00
_cell.angle_gamma   90.00
#
_symmetry.space_group_name_H-M   'P 1'
#
loop_
_entity.id
_entity.type
_entity.pdbx_description
1 polymer ?
#
loop_
_entity_poly.entity_id
_entity_poly.type
_entity_poly.pdbx_seq_one_letter_code
_entity_poly.pdbx_strand_id
1 'polypeptide(L)'
;MLSRIAGTEPPVLDVALVGSCVSLGRQAGLRQFARKDDSALNVYFGGRVGAAHKELTCKLGVAKIRREARKPGSLLWAKGGPRPAGSSDVDCAAVHGHLKRMT
;
A
#
# COMPACT_ATOMS: atom_id res chain seq x y z
N MET A 1 0.11 17.38 9.88
CA MET A 1 -0.35 17.51 11.28
C MET A 1 0.42 18.59 12.04
N LEU A 2 1.75 18.66 11.93
CA LEU A 2 2.56 19.75 12.54
C LEU A 2 2.16 21.16 12.08
N SER A 3 1.89 21.37 10.78
CA SER A 3 1.48 22.69 10.28
C SER A 3 0.23 23.22 11.00
N ARG A 4 -0.76 22.36 11.24
CA ARG A 4 -2.00 22.71 11.95
C ARG A 4 -1.74 23.11 13.40
N ILE A 5 -0.84 22.42 14.09
CA ILE A 5 -0.44 22.78 15.47
C ILE A 5 0.30 24.13 15.48
N ALA A 6 1.12 24.38 14.45
CA ALA A 6 1.84 25.64 14.28
C ALA A 6 0.98 26.78 13.69
N GLY A 7 -0.33 26.60 13.49
CA GLY A 7 -1.21 27.61 12.89
C GLY A 7 -0.93 27.93 11.42
N THR A 8 -0.23 27.04 10.71
CA THR A 8 0.13 27.19 9.30
C THR A 8 -0.67 26.22 8.42
N GLU A 9 -0.93 26.63 7.18
CA GLU A 9 -1.66 25.81 6.22
C GLU A 9 -0.85 24.53 5.90
N PRO A 10 -1.44 23.33 6.08
CA PRO A 10 -0.75 22.09 5.73
C PRO A 10 -0.57 21.96 4.20
N PRO A 11 0.59 21.49 3.72
CA PRO A 11 0.76 21.19 2.31
C PRO A 11 -0.18 20.06 1.87
N VAL A 12 -0.62 20.09 0.62
CA VAL A 12 -1.40 19.01 -0.01
C VAL A 12 -0.62 17.70 0.08
N LEU A 13 -1.24 16.66 0.62
CA LEU A 13 -0.61 15.36 0.80
C LEU A 13 -0.58 14.61 -0.54
N ASP A 14 0.60 14.49 -1.11
CA ASP A 14 0.85 13.72 -2.33
C ASP A 14 1.55 12.40 -2.00
N VAL A 15 0.75 11.34 -1.88
CA VAL A 15 1.20 9.97 -1.55
C VAL A 15 0.64 9.01 -2.60
N ALA A 16 1.50 8.15 -3.14
CA ALA A 16 1.12 7.05 -4.02
C ALA A 16 0.67 5.82 -3.23
N LEU A 17 -0.40 5.16 -3.66
CA LEU A 17 -0.71 3.80 -3.20
C LEU A 17 0.11 2.80 -4.03
N VAL A 18 1.24 2.34 -3.49
CA VAL A 18 2.13 1.36 -4.15
C VAL A 18 1.60 -0.08 -4.13
N GLY A 19 0.30 -0.24 -3.87
CA GLY A 19 -0.41 -1.51 -3.80
C GLY A 19 -1.04 -1.82 -2.45
N SER A 20 -1.62 -3.01 -2.36
CA SER A 20 -2.42 -3.48 -1.22
C SER A 20 -1.90 -4.81 -0.71
N CYS A 21 -2.04 -5.05 0.59
CA CYS A 21 -1.65 -6.31 1.22
C CYS A 21 -2.81 -6.86 2.05
N VAL A 22 -3.10 -8.15 1.96
CA VAL A 22 -4.14 -8.81 2.74
C VAL A 22 -3.58 -10.09 3.37
N SER A 23 -3.82 -10.30 4.66
CA SER A 23 -3.47 -11.56 5.34
C SER A 23 -4.60 -12.57 5.21
N LEU A 24 -4.25 -13.85 5.04
CA LEU A 24 -5.17 -14.98 5.01
C LEU A 24 -4.76 -16.00 6.09
N GLY A 25 -4.62 -15.53 7.33
CA GLY A 25 -4.14 -16.30 8.47
C GLY A 25 -2.61 -16.33 8.61
N ARG A 26 -2.10 -17.28 9.40
CA ARG A 26 -0.67 -17.35 9.76
C ARG A 26 0.23 -17.81 8.61
N GLN A 27 -0.32 -18.58 7.67
CA GLN A 27 0.47 -19.28 6.65
C GLN A 27 0.32 -18.69 5.25
N ALA A 28 -0.63 -17.76 5.05
CA ALA A 28 -0.90 -17.18 3.74
C ALA A 28 -1.19 -15.66 3.81
N GLY A 29 -0.83 -14.97 2.74
CA GLY A 29 -1.20 -13.59 2.50
C GLY A 29 -1.02 -13.24 1.02
N LEU A 30 -1.47 -12.07 0.62
CA LEU A 30 -1.36 -11.54 -0.74
C LEU A 30 -0.78 -10.13 -0.71
N ARG A 31 0.08 -9.82 -1.69
CA ARG A 31 0.55 -8.48 -2.02
C ARG A 31 0.20 -8.19 -3.48
N GLN A 32 -0.70 -7.25 -3.70
CA GLN A 32 -1.01 -6.66 -4.99
C GLN A 32 -0.16 -5.40 -5.19
N PHE A 33 0.46 -5.23 -6.37
CA PHE A 33 1.18 -4.00 -6.71
C PHE A 33 0.29 -3.02 -7.49
N ALA A 34 0.59 -1.73 -7.38
CA ALA A 34 -0.09 -0.67 -8.12
C ALA A 34 0.91 0.37 -8.63
N ARG A 35 0.54 1.06 -9.71
CA ARG A 35 1.24 2.22 -10.25
C ARG A 35 1.02 3.44 -9.34
N LYS A 36 1.73 4.53 -9.64
CA LYS A 36 1.61 5.79 -8.89
C LYS A 36 0.24 6.49 -9.07
N ASP A 37 -0.51 6.12 -10.10
CA ASP A 37 -1.87 6.58 -10.37
C ASP A 37 -2.94 5.67 -9.72
N ASP A 38 -2.51 4.80 -8.79
CA ASP A 38 -3.31 3.83 -8.06
C ASP A 38 -3.90 2.68 -8.91
N SER A 39 -3.59 2.61 -10.22
CA SER A 39 -4.00 1.49 -11.08
C SER A 39 -3.27 0.20 -10.72
N ALA A 40 -3.98 -0.91 -10.65
CA ALA A 40 -3.39 -2.21 -10.35
C ALA A 40 -2.40 -2.63 -11.46
N LEU A 41 -1.25 -3.18 -11.04
CA LEU A 41 -0.33 -3.88 -11.93
C LEU A 41 -0.73 -5.34 -12.01
N ASN A 42 -0.54 -6.01 -13.15
CA ASN A 42 -0.72 -7.45 -13.25
C ASN A 42 0.48 -8.21 -12.65
N VAL A 43 0.83 -7.86 -11.41
CA VAL A 43 1.92 -8.42 -10.62
C VAL A 43 1.43 -8.51 -9.18
N TYR A 44 1.45 -9.72 -8.63
CA TYR A 44 1.16 -9.99 -7.23
C TYR A 44 1.97 -11.20 -6.75
N PHE A 45 2.15 -11.32 -5.43
CA PHE A 45 2.64 -12.58 -4.84
C PHE A 45 1.75 -13.00 -3.67
N GLY A 46 1.68 -14.31 -3.45
CA GLY A 46 0.79 -14.95 -2.49
C GLY A 46 1.45 -15.94 -1.55
N GLY A 47 0.62 -16.72 -0.84
CA GLY A 47 1.05 -17.84 0.00
C GLY A 47 1.93 -17.44 1.18
N ARG A 48 2.90 -18.30 1.53
CA ARG A 48 3.80 -18.09 2.70
C ARG A 48 4.66 -16.84 2.57
N VAL A 49 5.09 -16.51 1.35
CA VAL A 49 5.84 -15.28 1.06
C VAL A 49 4.97 -14.06 1.38
N GLY A 50 3.68 -14.09 1.01
CA GLY A 50 2.72 -13.06 1.40
C GLY A 50 2.54 -12.93 2.91
N ALA A 51 2.47 -14.05 3.63
CA ALA A 51 2.37 -14.04 5.10
C ALA A 51 3.61 -13.40 5.76
N ALA A 52 4.81 -13.81 5.34
CA ALA A 52 6.07 -13.24 5.84
C ALA A 52 6.20 -11.75 5.50
N HIS A 53 5.84 -11.36 4.27
CA HIS A 53 5.85 -9.96 3.84
C HIS A 53 4.93 -9.10 4.70
N LYS A 54 3.74 -9.61 5.04
CA LYS A 54 2.83 -8.88 5.91
C LYS A 54 3.41 -8.67 7.30
N GLU A 55 3.99 -9.71 7.91
CA GLU A 55 4.59 -9.60 9.24
C GLU A 55 5.67 -8.53 9.27
N LEU A 56 6.55 -8.54 8.25
CA LEU A 56 7.55 -7.50 8.06
C LEU A 56 6.91 -6.10 7.94
N THR A 57 5.87 -5.96 7.12
CA THR A 57 5.17 -4.68 6.92
C THR A 57 4.59 -4.14 8.23
N CYS A 58 3.98 -4.99 9.06
CA CYS A 58 3.46 -4.58 10.37
C CYS A 58 4.58 -4.09 11.30
N LYS A 59 5.70 -4.82 11.38
CA LYS A 59 6.89 -4.43 12.16
C LYS A 59 7.46 -3.09 11.67
N LEU A 60 7.55 -2.90 10.36
CA LEU A 60 8.02 -1.66 9.75
C LEU A 60 7.08 -0.49 10.03
N GLY A 61 5.76 -0.70 10.05
CA GLY A 61 4.78 0.33 10.41
C GLY A 61 5.05 0.90 11.81
N VAL A 62 5.20 0.03 12.81
CA VAL A 62 5.52 0.44 14.18
C VAL A 62 6.90 1.13 14.25
N ALA A 63 7.91 0.58 13.58
CA ALA A 63 9.25 1.19 13.55
C ALA A 63 9.25 2.58 12.90
N LYS A 64 8.47 2.77 11.84
CA LYS A 64 8.28 4.06 11.14
C LYS A 64 7.62 5.10 12.03
N ILE A 65 6.54 4.73 12.73
CA ILE A 65 5.88 5.61 13.70
C ILE A 65 6.87 6.03 14.79
N ARG A 66 7.62 5.07 15.36
CA ARG A 66 8.66 5.35 16.37
C ARG A 66 9.79 6.23 15.85
N ARG A 67 10.15 6.12 14.56
CA ARG A 67 11.19 6.94 13.94
C ARG A 67 10.71 8.37 13.72
N GLU A 68 9.49 8.54 13.23
CA GLU A 68 8.88 9.86 13.05
C GLU A 68 8.69 10.59 14.39
N ALA A 69 8.31 9.88 15.46
CA ALA A 69 8.22 10.45 16.79
C ALA A 69 9.58 10.95 17.34
N ARG A 70 10.70 10.30 16.98
CA ARG A 70 12.05 10.71 17.41
C ARG A 70 12.67 11.78 16.52
N LYS A 71 12.40 11.74 15.22
CA LYS A 71 12.90 12.68 14.23
C LYS A 71 11.75 13.05 13.28
N PRO A 72 10.98 14.11 13.60
CA PRO A 72 9.90 14.56 12.74
C PRO A 72 10.40 14.89 11.33
N GLY A 73 9.60 14.56 10.33
CA GLY A 73 9.93 14.71 8.90
C GLY A 73 10.92 13.67 8.37
N SER A 74 11.20 12.59 9.12
CA SER A 74 12.16 11.58 8.68
C SER A 74 11.55 10.55 7.72
N LEU A 75 10.22 10.43 7.69
CA LEU A 75 9.52 9.54 6.78
C LEU A 75 9.56 10.06 5.34
N LEU A 76 9.93 9.15 4.43
CA LEU A 76 9.86 9.36 2.99
C LEU A 76 8.74 8.49 2.41
N TRP A 77 8.01 9.03 1.46
CA TRP A 77 6.98 8.33 0.71
C TRP A 77 7.11 8.60 -0.78
N ALA A 78 6.60 7.65 -1.58
CA ALA A 78 6.50 7.85 -3.01
C ALA A 78 5.39 8.87 -3.29
N LYS A 79 5.70 9.87 -4.12
CA LYS A 79 4.71 10.81 -4.65
C LYS A 79 3.78 10.12 -5.66
N GLY A 80 2.52 10.50 -5.63
CA GLY A 80 1.49 10.08 -6.56
C GLY A 80 1.74 10.56 -7.98
N GLY A 81 1.03 9.94 -8.91
CA GLY A 81 0.86 10.42 -10.28
C GLY A 81 -0.50 11.10 -10.46
N PRO A 82 -0.79 11.63 -11.65
CA PRO A 82 -2.15 12.06 -11.99
C PRO A 82 -3.10 10.88 -11.81
N ARG A 83 -4.09 11.03 -10.93
CA ARG A 83 -5.11 10.00 -10.72
C ARG A 83 -6.12 10.06 -11.87
N PRO A 84 -6.47 8.92 -12.49
CA PRO A 84 -7.57 8.90 -13.44
C PRO A 84 -8.86 9.34 -12.74
N ALA A 85 -9.69 10.13 -13.44
CA ALA A 85 -11.05 10.40 -12.99
C ALA A 85 -11.80 9.06 -12.90
N GLY A 86 -12.42 8.78 -11.74
CA GLY A 86 -12.79 7.43 -11.33
C GLY A 86 -13.53 6.61 -12.38
N SER A 87 -12.93 5.50 -12.81
CA SER A 87 -13.62 4.39 -13.45
C SER A 87 -13.79 3.28 -12.41
N SER A 88 -15.02 3.02 -11.97
CA SER A 88 -15.38 2.03 -10.94
C SER A 88 -15.48 0.60 -11.46
N ASP A 89 -15.03 0.31 -12.68
CA ASP A 89 -15.15 -1.01 -13.28
C ASP A 89 -14.05 -1.95 -12.80
N VAL A 90 -14.27 -2.55 -11.63
CA VAL A 90 -13.55 -3.74 -11.20
C VAL A 90 -14.19 -4.95 -11.89
N ASP A 91 -13.61 -5.40 -13.00
CA ASP A 91 -14.00 -6.67 -13.61
C ASP A 91 -13.57 -7.84 -12.71
N CYS A 92 -14.56 -8.41 -12.00
CA CYS A 92 -14.38 -9.55 -11.11
C CYS A 92 -14.05 -10.85 -11.89
N ALA A 93 -14.34 -10.93 -13.20
CA ALA A 93 -14.05 -12.09 -14.03
C ALA A 93 -12.55 -12.23 -14.33
N ALA A 94 -11.83 -11.12 -14.49
CA ALA A 94 -10.37 -11.13 -14.66
C ALA A 94 -9.63 -11.69 -13.44
N VAL A 95 -10.16 -11.48 -12.23
CA VAL A 95 -9.59 -12.00 -10.96
C VAL A 95 -9.71 -13.53 -10.87
N HIS A 96 -10.85 -14.09 -11.31
CA HIS A 96 -11.10 -15.53 -11.25
C HIS A 96 -10.20 -16.35 -12.19
N GLY A 97 -9.78 -15.78 -13.34
CA GLY A 97 -8.87 -16.44 -14.28
C GLY A 97 -7.45 -16.63 -13.74
N HIS A 98 -6.97 -15.74 -12.86
CA HIS A 98 -5.65 -15.84 -12.25
C HIS A 98 -5.60 -16.80 -11.05
N LEU A 99 -6.72 -16.94 -10.33
CA LEU A 99 -6.82 -17.84 -9.16
C LEU A 99 -6.77 -19.33 -9.54
N LYS A 100 -7.27 -19.70 -10.74
CA LYS A 100 -7.23 -21.09 -11.24
C LYS A 100 -5.83 -21.61 -11.63
N ARG A 101 -4.79 -20.77 -11.65
CA ARG A 101 -3.39 -21.19 -11.88
C ARG A 101 -2.61 -21.51 -10.60
N MET A 102 -3.27 -21.50 -9.45
CA MET A 102 -2.65 -21.68 -8.13
C MET A 102 -3.08 -22.98 -7.42
N THR A 103 -3.43 -24.01 -8.18
CA THR A 103 -3.49 -25.41 -7.71
C THR A 103 -2.55 -26.25 -8.56
#